data_AF-A0A3A3A648-F1
#
_entry.id   AF-A0A3A3A648-F1
#
_cell.length_a   1.000
_cell.length_b   1.000
_cell.length_c   1.000
_cell.angle_alpha   90.00
_cell.angle_beta   90.00
_cell.angle_gamma   90.00
#
_symmetry.space_group_name_H-M   'P 1'
#
loop_
_entity.id
_entity.type
_entity.pdbx_description
1 polymer ?
#
loop_
_entity_poly.entity_id
_entity_poly.type
_entity_poly.pdbx_seq_one_letter_code
_entity_poly.pdbx_strand_id
1 'polypeptide(L)'
;MQLKNSFLLFTALTAGSAVARLHGHERRHHHHARAQEADKRGVGDMVYATINGKLVSFINEWSGQPNTADSPAPAAATATAATTAADAPDVTVATVAATATTIPGDNAGAGNGWFAVPENGQFSREGFGKKSMQSGGSGIFYKGNVGDPWGSNIIEVSADKASQYKHVVRINSANNDPWTVVFWNKIGPDGQLTGWYGNSALRFTIHPGETKYVAFDDDTQGAWGAAKGDNLPTDNFGGYACTWGEFDFGNTSNNGWSGWDVSAIQAQAAGLEVQGMKICDHTGGKCSSISGNGANIINAYSKALAGVDGIGGSVLSGPVRLDVEIDFQQ
;
A
#
# COMPACT_ATOMS: atom_id res chain seq x y z
N MET A 1 15.82 27.80 -51.77
CA MET A 1 14.50 27.32 -51.31
C MET A 1 14.48 25.80 -51.42
N GLN A 2 13.71 25.16 -50.53
CA GLN A 2 13.42 23.71 -50.46
C GLN A 2 14.49 22.78 -49.87
N LEU A 3 14.30 22.47 -48.58
CA LEU A 3 14.20 21.11 -48.02
C LEU A 3 13.89 21.25 -46.53
N LYS A 4 12.60 21.33 -46.20
CA LYS A 4 12.09 21.10 -44.84
C LYS A 4 10.77 20.34 -44.98
N ASN A 5 10.84 19.02 -44.85
CA ASN A 5 9.70 18.18 -44.51
C ASN A 5 10.24 16.87 -43.93
N SER A 6 9.98 16.66 -42.64
CA SER A 6 9.77 15.36 -41.97
C SER A 6 10.26 15.42 -40.52
N PHE A 7 9.48 14.77 -39.66
CA PHE A 7 9.65 14.57 -38.22
C PHE A 7 9.13 15.66 -37.28
N LEU A 8 7.84 15.96 -37.41
CA LEU A 8 6.97 16.18 -36.25
C LEU A 8 5.94 15.05 -36.21
N LEU A 9 6.33 13.93 -35.62
CA LEU A 9 5.42 12.89 -35.17
C LEU A 9 5.74 12.58 -33.70
N PHE A 10 5.61 13.59 -32.83
CA PHE A 10 5.47 13.40 -31.39
C PHE A 10 3.97 13.27 -31.11
N THR A 11 3.42 12.13 -31.50
CA THR A 11 2.03 11.77 -31.22
C THR A 11 1.89 11.51 -29.73
N ALA A 12 1.23 12.46 -29.05
CA ALA A 12 0.37 12.28 -27.89
C ALA A 12 0.52 10.93 -27.15
N LEU A 13 1.48 10.84 -26.22
CA LEU A 13 1.37 9.88 -25.13
C LEU A 13 0.19 10.33 -24.26
N THR A 14 -0.78 9.45 -24.15
CA THR A 14 -1.96 9.50 -23.29
C THR A 14 -1.59 9.93 -21.86
N ALA A 15 -1.79 11.22 -21.56
CA ALA A 15 -1.50 11.82 -20.25
C ALA A 15 -2.22 11.15 -19.07
N GLY A 16 -3.28 10.37 -19.31
CA GLY A 16 -3.98 9.62 -18.25
C GLY A 16 -3.18 8.42 -17.69
N SER A 17 -2.27 7.83 -18.48
CA SER A 17 -1.50 6.65 -18.08
C SER A 17 -0.30 7.05 -17.23
N ALA A 18 0.45 8.06 -17.67
CA ALA A 18 1.66 8.52 -16.98
C ALA A 18 1.36 9.18 -15.63
N VAL A 19 0.26 9.93 -15.54
CA VAL A 19 -0.19 10.57 -14.29
C VAL A 19 -0.55 9.48 -13.27
N ALA A 20 -1.51 8.59 -13.53
CA ALA A 20 -1.85 7.53 -12.57
C ALA A 20 -0.64 6.65 -12.11
N ARG A 21 0.36 6.46 -12.98
CA ARG A 21 1.58 5.68 -12.72
C ARG A 21 2.63 6.36 -11.86
N LEU A 22 2.67 7.69 -11.86
CA LEU A 22 3.61 8.48 -11.06
C LEU A 22 3.11 8.68 -9.62
N HIS A 23 1.80 8.62 -9.37
CA HIS A 23 1.27 9.28 -8.19
C HIS A 23 1.42 8.50 -6.88
N GLY A 24 1.56 7.17 -6.85
CA GLY A 24 1.62 6.41 -5.58
C GLY A 24 2.71 6.87 -4.60
N HIS A 25 3.81 7.44 -5.11
CA HIS A 25 4.98 7.80 -4.29
C HIS A 25 5.11 9.30 -3.96
N GLU A 26 4.59 10.25 -4.76
CA GLU A 26 4.57 11.68 -4.39
C GLU A 26 3.77 11.89 -3.09
N ARG A 27 2.71 11.11 -2.93
CA ARG A 27 1.73 11.19 -1.85
C ARG A 27 2.38 11.11 -0.45
N ARG A 28 3.34 10.22 -0.29
CA ARG A 28 3.97 9.97 1.02
C ARG A 28 4.88 11.12 1.50
N HIS A 29 5.22 12.08 0.65
CA HIS A 29 6.03 13.25 1.03
C HIS A 29 5.20 14.43 1.58
N HIS A 30 3.90 14.49 1.32
CA HIS A 30 3.04 15.59 1.79
C HIS A 30 2.49 15.42 3.20
N HIS A 31 2.75 14.31 3.89
CA HIS A 31 2.48 14.19 5.33
C HIS A 31 3.13 15.33 6.15
N HIS A 32 4.13 16.03 5.59
CA HIS A 32 4.83 17.14 6.25
C HIS A 32 4.42 18.55 5.83
N ALA A 33 3.65 18.75 4.75
CA ALA A 33 3.20 20.11 4.42
C ALA A 33 2.20 20.66 5.45
N ARG A 34 1.75 19.84 6.40
CA ARG A 34 0.62 20.14 7.28
C ARG A 34 0.85 19.83 8.76
N ALA A 35 2.04 20.06 9.34
CA ALA A 35 2.18 19.90 10.79
C ALA A 35 3.18 20.85 11.47
N GLN A 36 2.65 21.93 12.03
CA GLN A 36 3.02 22.37 13.38
C GLN A 36 1.78 22.62 14.28
N GLU A 37 0.59 22.83 13.69
CA GLU A 37 -0.67 22.96 14.45
C GLU A 37 -1.62 21.74 14.38
N ALA A 38 -1.53 20.89 13.35
CA ALA A 38 -2.40 19.72 13.18
C ALA A 38 -2.14 18.57 14.19
N ASP A 39 -0.93 18.53 14.76
CA ASP A 39 -0.45 17.44 15.63
C ASP A 39 -1.18 17.28 16.96
N LYS A 40 -1.89 18.31 17.44
CA LYS A 40 -2.51 18.25 18.79
C LYS A 40 -3.87 17.55 18.82
N ARG A 41 -4.51 17.30 17.67
CA ARG A 41 -5.90 16.78 17.60
C ARG A 41 -6.13 15.76 16.49
N GLY A 42 -5.08 15.36 15.76
CA GLY A 42 -5.15 14.39 14.67
C GLY A 42 -6.10 14.80 13.55
N VAL A 43 -6.20 16.11 13.26
CA VAL A 43 -7.06 16.63 12.19
C VAL A 43 -6.38 16.37 10.85
N GLY A 44 -7.08 15.70 9.94
CA GLY A 44 -6.52 15.19 8.70
C GLY A 44 -6.01 13.76 8.80
N ASP A 45 -5.93 13.18 10.00
CA ASP A 45 -5.54 11.79 10.17
C ASP A 45 -6.66 10.86 9.73
N MET A 46 -6.29 9.70 9.19
CA MET A 46 -7.22 8.61 8.97
C MET A 46 -7.64 8.01 10.32
N VAL A 47 -8.93 8.11 10.62
CA VAL A 47 -9.56 7.46 11.77
C VAL A 47 -10.06 6.10 11.34
N TYR A 48 -9.83 5.10 12.17
CA TYR A 48 -10.32 3.73 11.98
C TYR A 48 -11.35 3.44 13.06
N ALA A 49 -12.52 2.95 12.67
CA ALA A 49 -13.57 2.55 13.60
C ALA A 49 -14.29 1.30 13.11
N THR A 50 -14.69 0.44 14.02
CA THR A 50 -15.65 -0.62 13.72
C THR A 50 -17.04 -0.08 13.95
N ILE A 51 -17.80 0.16 12.87
CA ILE A 51 -19.19 0.62 12.93
C ILE A 51 -20.06 -0.52 12.43
N ASN A 52 -20.98 -0.98 13.28
CA ASN A 52 -21.87 -2.11 12.98
C ASN A 52 -21.12 -3.38 12.54
N GLY A 53 -19.98 -3.67 13.17
CA GLY A 53 -19.16 -4.85 12.83
C GLY A 53 -18.33 -4.72 11.55
N LYS A 54 -18.42 -3.60 10.81
CA LYS A 54 -17.61 -3.32 9.63
C LYS A 54 -16.50 -2.33 9.97
N LEU A 55 -15.28 -2.61 9.55
CA LEU A 55 -14.19 -1.63 9.61
C LEU A 55 -14.49 -0.50 8.61
N VAL A 56 -14.56 0.71 9.11
CA VAL A 56 -14.67 1.92 8.30
C VAL A 56 -13.50 2.84 8.60
N SER A 57 -13.18 3.67 7.63
CA SER A 57 -12.10 4.64 7.75
C SER A 57 -12.51 5.97 7.14
N PHE A 58 -12.22 7.07 7.81
CA PHE A 58 -12.51 8.41 7.32
C PHE A 58 -11.44 9.40 7.79
N ILE A 59 -11.27 10.50 7.07
CA ILE A 59 -10.38 11.58 7.47
C ILE A 59 -11.03 12.34 8.62
N ASN A 60 -10.30 12.53 9.72
CA ASN A 60 -10.78 13.36 10.82
C ASN A 60 -10.81 14.84 10.40
N GLU A 61 -11.98 15.38 10.14
CA GLU A 61 -12.15 16.81 9.86
C GLU A 61 -12.38 17.65 11.14
N TRP A 62 -12.48 17.01 12.30
CA TRP A 62 -12.89 17.68 13.54
C TRP A 62 -11.71 18.30 14.28
N SER A 63 -11.62 19.63 14.23
CA SER A 63 -10.59 20.41 14.93
C SER A 63 -10.89 20.70 16.39
N GLY A 64 -11.99 20.21 16.96
CA GLY A 64 -12.37 20.48 18.35
C GLY A 64 -12.92 21.88 18.60
N GLN A 65 -13.42 22.56 17.56
CA GLN A 65 -14.23 23.77 17.66
C GLN A 65 -15.51 23.55 16.85
N PRO A 66 -16.71 23.87 17.38
CA PRO A 66 -17.90 23.95 16.53
C PRO A 66 -17.63 24.98 15.42
N ASN A 67 -18.00 24.65 14.18
CA ASN A 67 -17.87 25.56 13.04
C ASN A 67 -18.69 26.84 13.31
N THR A 68 -18.06 27.87 13.86
CA THR A 68 -18.59 29.24 13.83
C THR A 68 -18.04 29.92 12.58
N ALA A 69 -18.60 29.55 11.44
CA ALA A 69 -18.53 30.35 10.22
C ALA A 69 -19.83 30.12 9.46
N ASP A 70 -20.77 31.05 9.64
CA ASP A 70 -21.84 31.28 8.68
C ASP A 70 -21.21 31.55 7.32
N SER A 71 -21.28 30.55 6.44
CA SER A 71 -21.09 30.73 5.01
C SER A 71 -22.38 30.27 4.34
N PRO A 72 -22.94 31.05 3.41
CA PRO A 72 -24.35 30.95 3.02
C PRO A 72 -24.64 29.63 2.29
N ALA A 73 -25.78 29.04 2.66
CA ALA A 73 -26.31 27.81 2.08
C ALA A 73 -26.39 27.89 0.54
N PRO A 74 -26.04 26.82 -0.19
CA PRO A 74 -26.38 26.73 -1.59
C PRO A 74 -27.90 26.77 -1.76
N ALA A 75 -28.35 27.62 -2.69
CA ALA A 75 -29.76 27.82 -2.98
C ALA A 75 -30.47 26.50 -3.30
N ALA A 76 -31.64 26.31 -2.69
CA ALA A 76 -32.52 25.18 -2.91
C ALA A 76 -32.92 25.07 -4.38
N ALA A 77 -32.51 23.98 -5.03
CA ALA A 77 -33.11 23.56 -6.29
C ALA A 77 -34.49 22.97 -6.00
N THR A 78 -35.49 23.58 -6.62
CA THR A 78 -36.92 23.23 -6.60
C THR A 78 -37.18 21.74 -6.81
N ALA A 79 -37.93 21.15 -5.88
CA ALA A 79 -38.56 19.85 -6.02
C ALA A 79 -39.53 19.83 -7.21
N THR A 80 -39.47 18.77 -8.01
CA THR A 80 -40.53 18.39 -8.96
C THR A 80 -41.05 17.02 -8.55
N ALA A 81 -42.37 16.85 -8.69
CA ALA A 81 -43.20 15.86 -8.02
C ALA A 81 -42.98 14.38 -8.42
N ALA A 82 -43.57 13.53 -7.57
CA ALA A 82 -43.45 12.08 -7.45
C ALA A 82 -44.05 11.24 -8.60
N THR A 83 -43.55 10.00 -8.69
CA THR A 83 -44.29 8.82 -9.17
C THR A 83 -43.97 7.60 -8.29
N THR A 84 -44.98 6.76 -8.08
CA THR A 84 -45.16 5.71 -7.08
C THR A 84 -44.65 4.32 -7.46
N ALA A 85 -44.48 3.48 -6.41
CA ALA A 85 -44.45 2.00 -6.34
C ALA A 85 -43.10 1.31 -6.70
N ALA A 86 -42.67 0.21 -6.08
CA ALA A 86 -43.37 -0.81 -5.30
C ALA A 86 -42.44 -1.50 -4.26
N ASP A 87 -43.11 -2.18 -3.35
CA ASP A 87 -42.66 -3.02 -2.23
C ASP A 87 -41.63 -4.11 -2.60
N ALA A 88 -40.65 -4.36 -1.72
CA ALA A 88 -39.73 -5.51 -1.79
C ALA A 88 -39.45 -6.02 -0.35
N PRO A 89 -39.34 -7.35 -0.15
CA PRO A 89 -39.71 -7.98 1.11
C PRO A 89 -38.66 -7.81 2.22
N ASP A 90 -39.18 -7.81 3.44
CA ASP A 90 -38.47 -7.96 4.71
C ASP A 90 -37.62 -9.24 4.71
N VAL A 91 -36.30 -9.08 4.86
CA VAL A 91 -35.38 -10.19 5.10
C VAL A 91 -34.84 -10.05 6.51
N THR A 92 -35.40 -10.84 7.41
CA THR A 92 -34.89 -11.08 8.75
C THR A 92 -33.48 -11.67 8.68
N VAL A 93 -32.46 -10.89 9.07
CA VAL A 93 -31.09 -11.39 9.23
C VAL A 93 -30.94 -11.99 10.63
N ALA A 94 -30.81 -13.31 10.69
CA ALA A 94 -30.43 -14.02 11.90
C ALA A 94 -29.02 -13.61 12.34
N THR A 95 -28.90 -13.23 13.61
CA THR A 95 -27.64 -12.84 14.25
C THR A 95 -26.79 -14.10 14.47
N VAL A 96 -25.81 -14.35 13.60
CA VAL A 96 -24.74 -15.30 13.88
C VAL A 96 -23.64 -14.58 14.67
N ALA A 97 -23.43 -15.02 15.91
CA ALA A 97 -22.34 -14.57 16.75
C ALA A 97 -21.00 -14.85 16.04
N ALA A 98 -20.18 -13.82 15.89
CA ALA A 98 -18.82 -13.95 15.39
C ALA A 98 -18.05 -14.95 16.26
N THR A 99 -17.83 -16.15 15.72
CA THR A 99 -16.93 -17.12 16.32
C THR A 99 -15.54 -16.68 15.93
N ALA A 100 -14.71 -16.34 16.91
CA ALA A 100 -13.32 -15.97 16.68
C ALA A 100 -12.61 -17.13 15.95
N THR A 101 -12.25 -16.90 14.69
CA THR A 101 -11.40 -17.83 13.94
C THR A 101 -10.02 -17.78 14.57
N THR A 102 -9.69 -18.81 15.35
CA THR A 102 -8.33 -19.05 15.80
C THR A 102 -7.47 -19.33 14.58
N ILE A 103 -6.59 -18.40 14.24
CA ILE A 103 -5.51 -18.61 13.28
C ILE A 103 -4.67 -19.79 13.83
N PRO A 104 -4.36 -20.83 13.03
CA PRO A 104 -3.50 -21.92 13.47
C PRO A 104 -2.17 -21.35 13.96
N GLY A 105 -1.84 -21.65 15.22
CA GLY A 105 -0.67 -21.11 15.89
C GLY A 105 0.62 -21.63 15.29
N ASP A 106 1.52 -20.71 14.95
CA ASP A 106 2.93 -21.01 14.76
C ASP A 106 3.50 -21.52 16.10
N ASN A 107 4.00 -22.75 16.10
CA ASN A 107 4.94 -23.22 17.12
C ASN A 107 6.25 -22.45 16.95
N ALA A 108 6.30 -21.22 17.46
CA ALA A 108 7.53 -20.47 17.62
C ALA A 108 8.32 -21.05 18.80
N GLY A 109 9.50 -21.61 18.50
CA GLY A 109 10.50 -21.92 19.51
C GLY A 109 10.82 -20.68 20.36
N ALA A 110 11.18 -20.91 21.62
CA ALA A 110 11.39 -19.93 22.67
C ALA A 110 12.08 -18.63 22.20
N GLY A 111 11.26 -17.63 21.86
CA GLY A 111 11.66 -16.30 21.43
C GLY A 111 10.40 -15.49 21.17
N ASN A 112 10.36 -14.25 21.64
CA ASN A 112 9.21 -13.35 21.46
C ASN A 112 8.75 -13.38 19.98
N GLY A 113 7.42 -13.44 19.72
CA GLY A 113 6.87 -13.67 18.38
C GLY A 113 7.41 -12.72 17.30
N TRP A 114 7.21 -13.03 16.01
CA TRP A 114 7.85 -12.31 14.88
C TRP A 114 7.74 -10.77 14.92
N PHE A 115 6.71 -10.24 15.57
CA PHE A 115 6.46 -8.81 15.73
C PHE A 115 7.31 -8.16 16.84
N ALA A 116 8.02 -8.94 17.64
CA ALA A 116 8.89 -8.44 18.69
C ALA A 116 10.06 -7.61 18.14
N VAL A 117 10.62 -6.81 19.03
CA VAL A 117 11.74 -5.90 18.78
C VAL A 117 12.85 -6.24 19.78
N PRO A 118 14.13 -6.27 19.36
CA PRO A 118 15.24 -6.52 20.29
C PRO A 118 15.29 -5.46 21.40
N GLU A 119 15.45 -5.90 22.65
CA GLU A 119 15.45 -5.02 23.84
C GLU A 119 16.55 -3.95 23.80
N ASN A 120 17.69 -4.26 23.16
CA ASN A 120 18.80 -3.33 22.99
C ASN A 120 18.62 -2.34 21.82
N GLY A 121 17.49 -2.42 21.10
CA GLY A 121 17.20 -1.61 19.92
C GLY A 121 18.12 -1.84 18.72
N GLN A 122 18.97 -2.88 18.76
CA GLN A 122 19.89 -3.23 17.67
C GLN A 122 19.25 -4.26 16.76
N PHE A 123 19.01 -3.88 15.51
CA PHE A 123 18.45 -4.76 14.50
C PHE A 123 19.55 -5.37 13.62
N SER A 124 19.33 -6.60 13.17
CA SER A 124 20.21 -7.30 12.26
C SER A 124 20.19 -6.66 10.87
N ARG A 125 21.35 -6.66 10.21
CA ARG A 125 21.50 -6.45 8.77
C ARG A 125 22.07 -7.68 8.06
N GLU A 126 22.11 -8.83 8.73
CA GLU A 126 22.56 -10.09 8.13
C GLU A 126 21.72 -10.40 6.89
N GLY A 127 22.37 -10.75 5.78
CA GLY A 127 21.71 -11.06 4.52
C GLY A 127 21.46 -9.85 3.61
N PHE A 128 21.35 -8.63 4.14
CA PHE A 128 21.29 -7.44 3.29
C PHE A 128 22.63 -7.15 2.60
N GLY A 129 22.56 -6.55 1.42
CA GLY A 129 23.73 -5.96 0.78
C GLY A 129 24.14 -4.62 1.39
N LYS A 130 25.05 -3.92 0.69
CA LYS A 130 25.42 -2.56 1.10
C LYS A 130 24.25 -1.61 0.84
N LYS A 131 24.18 -0.50 1.57
CA LYS A 131 23.25 0.59 1.24
C LYS A 131 23.74 1.32 0.00
N SER A 132 22.82 1.66 -0.91
CA SER A 132 23.17 2.43 -2.10
C SER A 132 23.67 3.83 -1.71
N MET A 133 24.71 4.34 -2.41
CA MET A 133 25.33 5.64 -2.10
C MET A 133 24.52 6.86 -2.58
N GLN A 134 23.48 6.66 -3.39
CA GLN A 134 22.76 7.73 -4.09
C GLN A 134 21.42 8.10 -3.43
N SER A 135 21.37 8.20 -2.09
CA SER A 135 20.18 8.75 -1.44
C SER A 135 20.03 10.24 -1.77
N GLY A 136 18.91 10.66 -2.35
CA GLY A 136 18.70 12.07 -2.73
C GLY A 136 17.52 12.31 -3.68
N GLY A 137 17.20 13.58 -3.92
CA GLY A 137 15.97 13.99 -4.63
C GLY A 137 14.87 14.44 -3.67
N SER A 138 13.69 14.75 -4.21
CA SER A 138 12.53 15.20 -3.44
C SER A 138 11.24 14.69 -4.07
N GLY A 139 10.18 14.58 -3.26
CA GLY A 139 8.90 14.06 -3.73
C GLY A 139 9.06 12.67 -4.34
N ILE A 140 8.30 12.40 -5.39
CA ILE A 140 8.30 11.14 -6.14
C ILE A 140 9.71 10.70 -6.58
N PHE A 141 10.59 11.66 -6.89
CA PHE A 141 11.95 11.41 -7.35
C PHE A 141 12.96 11.17 -6.24
N TYR A 142 12.54 11.24 -4.97
CA TYR A 142 13.39 10.84 -3.86
C TYR A 142 13.85 9.40 -4.06
N LYS A 143 15.16 9.20 -4.05
CA LYS A 143 15.83 7.90 -4.16
C LYS A 143 16.30 7.56 -2.76
N GLY A 144 15.71 6.55 -2.12
CA GLY A 144 16.25 5.97 -0.90
C GLY A 144 17.25 4.85 -1.20
N ASN A 145 17.44 3.99 -0.22
CA ASN A 145 18.20 2.76 -0.31
C ASN A 145 17.55 1.77 -1.29
N VAL A 146 18.27 1.41 -2.35
CA VAL A 146 17.89 0.34 -3.29
C VAL A 146 18.80 -0.89 -3.20
N GLY A 147 19.72 -0.92 -2.24
CA GLY A 147 20.74 -1.94 -2.10
C GLY A 147 21.89 -1.83 -3.12
N ASP A 148 23.04 -2.40 -2.75
CA ASP A 148 24.19 -2.65 -3.61
C ASP A 148 24.72 -4.07 -3.32
N PRO A 149 24.44 -5.05 -4.18
CA PRO A 149 23.76 -4.93 -5.49
C PRO A 149 22.28 -4.53 -5.40
N TRP A 150 21.71 -4.00 -6.50
CA TRP A 150 20.30 -3.56 -6.52
C TRP A 150 19.35 -4.67 -6.05
N GLY A 151 18.37 -4.31 -5.22
CA GLY A 151 17.39 -5.22 -4.62
C GLY A 151 17.84 -5.87 -3.32
N SER A 152 19.14 -5.84 -2.99
CA SER A 152 19.68 -6.48 -1.78
C SER A 152 19.30 -5.81 -0.45
N ASN A 153 18.47 -4.77 -0.48
CA ASN A 153 17.83 -4.12 0.66
C ASN A 153 16.48 -4.77 1.04
N ILE A 154 16.01 -5.76 0.27
CA ILE A 154 14.77 -6.52 0.50
C ILE A 154 15.12 -8.01 0.44
N ILE A 155 14.88 -8.75 1.54
CA ILE A 155 15.25 -10.17 1.63
C ILE A 155 14.14 -11.01 2.27
N GLU A 156 14.01 -12.27 1.84
CA GLU A 156 13.22 -13.26 2.58
C GLU A 156 14.01 -13.69 3.83
N VAL A 157 13.31 -13.80 4.97
CA VAL A 157 13.88 -14.27 6.24
C VAL A 157 13.02 -15.38 6.81
N SER A 158 13.60 -16.23 7.64
CA SER A 158 12.86 -17.25 8.37
C SER A 158 12.07 -16.64 9.54
N ALA A 159 10.99 -17.31 9.94
CA ALA A 159 10.10 -16.85 11.01
C ALA A 159 10.84 -16.60 12.34
N ASP A 160 11.82 -17.45 12.67
CA ASP A 160 12.64 -17.36 13.89
C ASP A 160 13.64 -16.19 13.88
N LYS A 161 13.98 -15.68 12.69
CA LYS A 161 14.85 -14.51 12.52
C LYS A 161 14.07 -13.21 12.31
N ALA A 162 12.80 -13.28 11.94
CA ALA A 162 12.00 -12.12 11.54
C ALA A 162 12.06 -10.97 12.56
N SER A 163 11.88 -11.24 13.86
CA SER A 163 11.89 -10.22 14.91
C SER A 163 13.23 -9.47 15.07
N GLN A 164 14.33 -10.01 14.52
CA GLN A 164 15.65 -9.38 14.56
C GLN A 164 15.78 -8.22 13.55
N TYR A 165 14.89 -8.11 12.57
CA TYR A 165 14.93 -7.07 11.55
C TYR A 165 14.03 -5.89 11.89
N LYS A 166 14.42 -4.68 11.43
CA LYS A 166 13.73 -3.44 11.80
C LYS A 166 12.38 -3.29 11.13
N HIS A 167 12.27 -3.64 9.85
CA HIS A 167 11.03 -3.57 9.09
C HIS A 167 10.73 -4.95 8.53
N VAL A 168 9.56 -5.48 8.87
CA VAL A 168 9.17 -6.85 8.50
C VAL A 168 7.73 -6.85 8.02
N VAL A 169 7.52 -7.52 6.90
CA VAL A 169 6.21 -7.86 6.36
C VAL A 169 6.04 -9.37 6.49
N ARG A 170 5.01 -9.81 7.22
CA ARG A 170 4.52 -11.18 7.21
C ARG A 170 3.46 -11.28 6.11
N ILE A 171 3.59 -12.27 5.24
CA ILE A 171 2.65 -12.51 4.14
C ILE A 171 2.04 -13.88 4.31
N ASN A 172 0.71 -13.92 4.34
CA ASN A 172 -0.09 -15.12 4.30
C ASN A 172 -1.02 -15.10 3.09
N SER A 173 -1.40 -16.29 2.64
CA SER A 173 -2.35 -16.52 1.55
C SER A 173 -3.62 -17.15 2.13
N ALA A 174 -4.79 -16.59 1.81
CA ALA A 174 -6.08 -17.19 2.17
C ALA A 174 -6.46 -18.38 1.26
N ASN A 175 -5.54 -18.84 0.39
CA ASN A 175 -5.91 -19.55 -0.84
C ASN A 175 -5.57 -21.03 -0.86
N ASN A 176 -6.21 -21.70 -1.80
CA ASN A 176 -5.95 -23.08 -2.21
C ASN A 176 -4.99 -23.20 -3.41
N ASP A 177 -4.59 -22.08 -4.02
CA ASP A 177 -3.67 -22.04 -5.16
C ASP A 177 -2.32 -21.41 -4.75
N PRO A 178 -1.20 -21.77 -5.41
CA PRO A 178 0.06 -21.05 -5.28
C PRO A 178 -0.01 -19.64 -5.90
N TRP A 179 0.61 -18.67 -5.24
CA TRP A 179 0.71 -17.28 -5.69
C TRP A 179 2.16 -16.86 -5.84
N THR A 180 2.50 -16.21 -6.96
CA THR A 180 3.80 -15.56 -7.13
C THR A 180 3.75 -14.17 -6.51
N VAL A 181 4.73 -13.87 -5.67
CA VAL A 181 4.94 -12.55 -5.07
C VAL A 181 6.26 -11.98 -5.59
N VAL A 182 6.24 -10.74 -6.06
CA VAL A 182 7.44 -10.03 -6.54
C VAL A 182 7.50 -8.67 -5.88
N PHE A 183 8.63 -8.37 -5.25
CA PHE A 183 8.98 -7.08 -4.68
C PHE A 183 9.93 -6.34 -5.62
N TRP A 184 9.80 -5.02 -5.69
CA TRP A 184 10.72 -4.15 -6.41
C TRP A 184 10.95 -2.85 -5.63
N ASN A 185 12.13 -2.28 -5.79
CA ASN A 185 12.39 -0.91 -5.38
C ASN A 185 11.70 0.07 -6.34
N LYS A 186 11.27 1.24 -5.86
CA LYS A 186 10.68 2.32 -6.69
C LYS A 186 11.62 2.73 -7.83
N ILE A 187 12.88 2.90 -7.47
CA ILE A 187 13.96 3.24 -8.39
C ILE A 187 14.56 1.94 -8.93
N GLY A 188 14.56 1.80 -10.26
CA GLY A 188 15.09 0.64 -10.96
C GLY A 188 16.63 0.60 -10.94
N PRO A 189 17.22 -0.50 -11.45
CA PRO A 189 18.67 -0.66 -11.52
C PRO A 189 19.35 0.36 -12.45
N ASP A 190 18.60 1.01 -13.33
CA ASP A 190 19.02 2.12 -14.19
C ASP A 190 19.09 3.48 -13.45
N GLY A 191 18.70 3.52 -12.17
CA GLY A 191 18.64 4.72 -11.34
C GLY A 191 17.44 5.62 -11.62
N GLN A 192 16.48 5.17 -12.44
CA GLN A 192 15.28 5.91 -12.82
C GLN A 192 14.03 5.35 -12.12
N LEU A 193 12.91 6.05 -12.23
CA LEU A 193 11.64 5.61 -11.67
C LEU A 193 11.01 4.53 -12.56
N THR A 194 11.63 3.36 -12.57
CA THR A 194 11.37 2.25 -13.51
C THR A 194 11.29 0.90 -12.80
N GLY A 195 11.29 0.88 -11.46
CA GLY A 195 11.34 -0.33 -10.66
C GLY A 195 10.35 -1.42 -11.06
N TRP A 196 9.10 -1.04 -11.33
CA TRP A 196 8.02 -1.98 -11.65
C TRP A 196 8.02 -2.48 -13.10
N TYR A 197 8.95 -2.04 -13.95
CA TYR A 197 9.08 -2.54 -15.33
C TYR A 197 9.91 -3.82 -15.37
N GLY A 198 9.32 -4.91 -14.87
CA GLY A 198 9.90 -6.26 -14.96
C GLY A 198 11.09 -6.54 -14.04
N ASN A 199 11.49 -5.59 -13.18
CA ASN A 199 12.57 -5.81 -12.21
C ASN A 199 12.03 -6.50 -10.95
N SER A 200 12.86 -7.36 -10.37
CA SER A 200 12.51 -8.13 -9.17
C SER A 200 13.64 -8.06 -8.16
N ALA A 201 13.44 -7.34 -7.07
CA ALA A 201 14.37 -7.30 -5.94
C ALA A 201 14.30 -8.60 -5.13
N LEU A 202 13.09 -9.10 -4.92
CA LEU A 202 12.82 -10.39 -4.30
C LEU A 202 11.61 -11.03 -4.99
N ARG A 203 11.68 -12.34 -5.23
CA ARG A 203 10.58 -13.10 -5.81
C ARG A 203 10.52 -14.48 -5.17
N PHE A 204 9.31 -14.89 -4.82
CA PHE A 204 9.01 -16.23 -4.33
C PHE A 204 7.58 -16.63 -4.68
N THR A 205 7.28 -17.91 -4.51
CA THR A 205 5.93 -18.45 -4.57
C THR A 205 5.50 -18.77 -3.14
N ILE A 206 4.26 -18.41 -2.79
CA ILE A 206 3.62 -18.80 -1.54
C ILE A 206 2.59 -19.88 -1.85
N HIS A 207 2.76 -21.04 -1.24
CA HIS A 207 1.82 -22.16 -1.38
C HIS A 207 0.65 -22.02 -0.40
N PRO A 208 -0.46 -22.76 -0.61
CA PRO A 208 -1.57 -22.82 0.33
C PRO A 208 -1.11 -23.12 1.76
N GLY A 209 -1.52 -22.29 2.72
CA GLY A 209 -1.15 -22.43 4.13
C GLY A 209 0.29 -22.02 4.48
N GLU A 210 1.10 -21.60 3.50
CA GLU A 210 2.44 -21.09 3.75
C GLU A 210 2.39 -19.64 4.26
N THR A 211 3.35 -19.30 5.11
CA THR A 211 3.61 -17.92 5.55
C THR A 211 5.06 -17.57 5.22
N LYS A 212 5.26 -16.38 4.66
CA LYS A 212 6.59 -15.84 4.32
C LYS A 212 6.86 -14.56 5.10
N TYR A 213 8.14 -14.30 5.39
CA TYR A 213 8.57 -13.07 6.05
C TYR A 213 9.58 -12.36 5.16
N VAL A 214 9.35 -11.08 4.92
CA VAL A 214 10.22 -10.23 4.13
C VAL A 214 10.75 -9.13 5.03
N ALA A 215 12.07 -9.02 5.11
CA ALA A 215 12.75 -7.96 5.83
C ALA A 215 13.20 -6.87 4.86
N PHE A 216 13.15 -5.63 5.33
CA PHE A 216 13.57 -4.44 4.58
C PHE A 216 14.59 -3.65 5.39
N ASP A 217 15.63 -3.19 4.72
CA ASP A 217 16.61 -2.27 5.32
C ASP A 217 16.01 -0.85 5.40
N ASP A 218 16.57 -0.02 6.27
CA ASP A 218 16.16 1.39 6.42
C ASP A 218 16.29 2.16 5.10
N ASP A 219 15.42 3.17 4.94
CA ASP A 219 15.30 4.08 3.80
C ASP A 219 14.88 3.40 2.50
N THR A 220 14.06 2.37 2.57
CA THR A 220 13.67 1.52 1.43
C THR A 220 12.27 1.88 0.92
N GLN A 221 12.14 2.21 -0.37
CA GLN A 221 10.86 2.51 -1.02
C GLN A 221 10.60 1.60 -2.21
N GLY A 222 9.35 1.19 -2.38
CA GLY A 222 8.97 0.35 -3.49
C GLY A 222 7.54 -0.17 -3.38
N ALA A 223 7.29 -1.27 -4.06
CA ALA A 223 6.04 -1.98 -3.97
C ALA A 223 6.25 -3.47 -4.22
N TRP A 224 5.19 -4.23 -4.01
CA TRP A 224 5.10 -5.62 -4.43
C TRP A 224 3.75 -5.90 -5.07
N GLY A 225 3.71 -6.95 -5.86
CA GLY A 225 2.50 -7.51 -6.42
C GLY A 225 2.41 -8.99 -6.05
N ALA A 226 1.20 -9.50 -6.02
CA ALA A 226 0.92 -10.92 -5.88
C ALA A 226 -0.12 -11.33 -6.91
N ALA A 227 0.08 -12.46 -7.59
CA ALA A 227 -0.89 -13.00 -8.56
C ALA A 227 -0.82 -14.53 -8.63
N LYS A 228 -1.91 -15.15 -9.08
CA LYS A 228 -1.96 -16.59 -9.36
C LYS A 228 -0.98 -16.98 -10.46
N GLY A 229 -0.43 -18.19 -10.35
CA GLY A 229 0.50 -18.75 -11.33
C GLY A 229 1.92 -18.20 -11.16
N ASP A 230 2.71 -18.31 -12.21
CA ASP A 230 4.15 -18.07 -12.13
C ASP A 230 4.56 -16.62 -12.39
N ASN A 231 3.68 -15.71 -12.78
CA ASN A 231 4.08 -14.34 -13.12
C ASN A 231 3.05 -13.31 -12.70
N LEU A 232 3.53 -12.11 -12.37
CA LEU A 232 2.65 -10.97 -12.23
C LEU A 232 2.13 -10.55 -13.62
N PRO A 233 0.85 -10.16 -13.74
CA PRO A 233 0.33 -9.51 -14.94
C PRO A 233 1.14 -8.26 -15.28
N THR A 234 1.35 -8.01 -16.58
CA THR A 234 2.01 -6.81 -17.08
C THR A 234 1.11 -6.06 -18.05
N ASP A 235 1.29 -4.74 -18.13
CA ASP A 235 0.67 -3.94 -19.19
C ASP A 235 1.41 -4.09 -20.53
N ASN A 236 0.92 -3.39 -21.55
CA ASN A 236 1.50 -3.37 -22.90
C ASN A 236 2.91 -2.76 -22.98
N PHE A 237 3.42 -2.18 -21.89
CA PHE A 237 4.74 -1.58 -21.79
C PHE A 237 5.69 -2.40 -20.90
N GLY A 238 5.24 -3.56 -20.39
CA GLY A 238 6.03 -4.43 -19.53
C GLY A 238 6.07 -4.02 -18.05
N GLY A 239 5.23 -3.06 -17.64
CA GLY A 239 5.08 -2.68 -16.23
C GLY A 239 4.14 -3.62 -15.49
N TYR A 240 4.45 -4.00 -14.25
CA TYR A 240 3.55 -4.82 -13.44
C TYR A 240 2.18 -4.14 -13.27
N ALA A 241 1.13 -4.82 -13.73
CA ALA A 241 -0.23 -4.32 -13.82
C ALA A 241 -1.19 -5.17 -12.97
N CYS A 242 -0.80 -5.37 -11.71
CA CYS A 242 -1.57 -6.03 -10.66
C CYS A 242 -1.95 -5.02 -9.57
N THR A 243 -2.68 -5.49 -8.55
CA THR A 243 -2.78 -4.77 -7.27
C THR A 243 -1.42 -4.70 -6.60
N TRP A 244 -1.03 -3.50 -6.19
CA TRP A 244 0.24 -3.25 -5.51
C TRP A 244 0.03 -3.12 -4.01
N GLY A 245 0.91 -3.73 -3.23
CA GLY A 245 1.21 -3.28 -1.88
C GLY A 245 2.39 -2.33 -1.97
N GLU A 246 2.19 -1.06 -1.64
CA GLU A 246 3.24 -0.05 -1.72
C GLU A 246 3.82 0.22 -0.33
N PHE A 247 5.12 0.52 -0.26
CA PHE A 247 5.81 0.80 1.00
C PHE A 247 6.84 1.93 0.88
N ASP A 248 7.04 2.58 2.02
CA ASP A 248 8.15 3.48 2.32
C ASP A 248 8.58 3.23 3.76
N PHE A 249 9.77 2.68 3.99
CA PHE A 249 10.24 2.27 5.31
C PHE A 249 11.48 3.05 5.74
N GLY A 250 11.38 3.74 6.87
CA GLY A 250 12.50 4.45 7.49
C GLY A 250 13.01 5.61 6.63
N ASN A 251 12.13 6.33 5.93
CA ASN A 251 12.51 7.36 4.95
C ASN A 251 13.36 8.47 5.57
N THR A 252 14.61 8.59 5.15
CA THR A 252 15.53 9.58 5.76
C THR A 252 15.20 11.01 5.40
N SER A 253 14.62 11.27 4.21
CA SER A 253 14.09 12.60 3.86
C SER A 253 12.87 12.99 4.69
N ASN A 254 12.25 12.02 5.36
CA ASN A 254 11.01 12.18 6.09
C ASN A 254 11.16 11.82 7.58
N ASN A 255 12.28 12.21 8.19
CA ASN A 255 12.56 11.99 9.62
C ASN A 255 12.43 10.51 10.06
N GLY A 256 12.68 9.57 9.15
CA GLY A 256 12.60 8.13 9.39
C GLY A 256 11.18 7.56 9.46
N TRP A 257 10.15 8.32 9.06
CA TRP A 257 8.78 7.82 9.01
C TRP A 257 8.62 6.63 8.06
N SER A 258 7.55 5.87 8.27
CA SER A 258 7.18 4.77 7.41
C SER A 258 5.70 4.81 7.02
N GLY A 259 5.38 4.34 5.82
CA GLY A 259 4.01 4.26 5.31
C GLY A 259 3.79 3.08 4.37
N TRP A 260 2.54 2.66 4.25
CA TRP A 260 2.12 1.54 3.39
C TRP A 260 0.68 1.73 2.90
N ASP A 261 0.38 1.16 1.75
CA ASP A 261 -0.96 1.19 1.16
C ASP A 261 -1.17 0.05 0.16
N VAL A 262 -2.42 -0.20 -0.19
CA VAL A 262 -2.84 -1.12 -1.24
C VAL A 262 -3.39 -0.27 -2.39
N SER A 263 -3.01 -0.60 -3.62
CA SER A 263 -3.30 0.20 -4.79
C SER A 263 -3.70 -0.67 -5.97
N ALA A 264 -4.94 -0.52 -6.45
CA ALA A 264 -5.46 -1.18 -7.65
C ALA A 264 -5.30 -0.31 -8.91
N ILE A 265 -4.59 0.82 -8.81
CA ILE A 265 -4.47 1.80 -9.91
C ILE A 265 -3.94 1.14 -11.19
N GLN A 266 -2.88 0.33 -11.09
CA GLN A 266 -2.21 -0.23 -12.26
C GLN A 266 -3.05 -1.31 -12.94
N ALA A 267 -3.62 -2.23 -12.15
CA ALA A 267 -4.59 -3.21 -12.65
C ALA A 267 -5.76 -2.53 -13.37
N GLN A 268 -6.41 -1.55 -12.72
CA GLN A 268 -7.55 -0.83 -13.29
C GLN A 268 -7.18 0.06 -14.49
N ALA A 269 -5.96 0.61 -14.51
CA ALA A 269 -5.46 1.39 -15.65
C ALA A 269 -5.20 0.50 -16.88
N ALA A 270 -4.73 -0.73 -16.65
CA ALA A 270 -4.51 -1.73 -17.70
C ALA A 270 -5.79 -2.49 -18.10
N GLY A 271 -6.90 -2.33 -17.36
CA GLY A 271 -8.13 -3.08 -17.59
C GLY A 271 -7.99 -4.56 -17.21
N LEU A 272 -7.09 -4.87 -16.28
CA LEU A 272 -6.83 -6.21 -15.78
C LEU A 272 -7.56 -6.45 -14.46
N GLU A 273 -7.65 -7.73 -14.08
CA GLU A 273 -8.23 -8.15 -12.82
C GLU A 273 -7.52 -7.50 -11.63
N VAL A 274 -8.31 -7.08 -10.64
CA VAL A 274 -7.82 -6.57 -9.35
C VAL A 274 -7.65 -7.74 -8.40
N GLN A 275 -6.41 -8.06 -8.05
CA GLN A 275 -6.10 -9.06 -7.04
C GLN A 275 -6.43 -8.52 -5.65
N GLY A 276 -7.02 -9.36 -4.81
CA GLY A 276 -7.28 -8.99 -3.43
C GLY A 276 -5.99 -8.81 -2.63
N MET A 277 -5.90 -7.76 -1.82
CA MET A 277 -4.81 -7.58 -0.88
C MET A 277 -5.26 -6.76 0.33
N LYS A 278 -4.82 -7.15 1.52
CA LYS A 278 -4.97 -6.39 2.75
C LYS A 278 -3.63 -6.29 3.47
N ILE A 279 -3.31 -5.08 3.92
CA ILE A 279 -2.12 -4.77 4.71
C ILE A 279 -2.59 -4.09 5.97
N CYS A 280 -2.21 -4.60 7.13
CA CYS A 280 -2.44 -3.94 8.42
C CYS A 280 -1.12 -3.88 9.20
N ASP A 281 -1.05 -3.04 10.22
CA ASP A 281 -0.04 -3.26 11.26
C ASP A 281 -0.30 -4.59 11.98
N HIS A 282 0.72 -5.11 12.68
CA HIS A 282 0.64 -6.40 13.35
C HIS A 282 -0.43 -6.49 14.46
N THR A 283 -1.03 -5.37 14.87
CA THR A 283 -2.14 -5.33 15.84
C THR A 283 -3.51 -5.40 15.17
N GLY A 284 -3.55 -5.43 13.83
CA GLY A 284 -4.77 -5.36 13.02
C GLY A 284 -5.28 -3.93 12.82
N GLY A 285 -4.50 -2.92 13.20
CA GLY A 285 -4.78 -1.51 12.98
C GLY A 285 -4.21 -0.98 11.67
N LYS A 286 -4.50 0.29 11.36
CA LYS A 286 -3.91 1.04 10.24
C LYS A 286 -3.98 0.29 8.90
N CYS A 287 -5.12 -0.35 8.67
CA CYS A 287 -5.30 -1.21 7.53
C CYS A 287 -5.50 -0.44 6.23
N SER A 288 -5.01 -1.00 5.15
CA SER A 288 -5.33 -0.66 3.77
C SER A 288 -5.72 -1.95 3.06
N SER A 289 -6.86 -1.99 2.38
CA SER A 289 -7.33 -3.21 1.72
C SER A 289 -8.15 -2.97 0.46
N ILE A 290 -8.00 -3.89 -0.48
CA ILE A 290 -8.82 -4.01 -1.67
C ILE A 290 -9.24 -5.48 -1.77
N SER A 291 -10.54 -5.75 -1.84
CA SER A 291 -11.04 -7.11 -2.07
C SER A 291 -10.78 -7.55 -3.52
N GLY A 292 -10.85 -8.86 -3.78
CA GLY A 292 -10.92 -9.39 -5.14
C GLY A 292 -11.95 -8.64 -5.99
N ASN A 293 -11.61 -8.37 -7.25
CA ASN A 293 -12.38 -7.54 -8.19
C ASN A 293 -12.55 -6.06 -7.79
N GLY A 294 -11.96 -5.61 -6.69
CA GLY A 294 -12.03 -4.23 -6.22
C GLY A 294 -13.39 -3.79 -5.70
N ALA A 295 -14.23 -4.74 -5.27
CA ALA A 295 -15.59 -4.46 -4.78
C ALA A 295 -15.61 -3.68 -3.46
N ASN A 296 -14.68 -3.99 -2.55
CA ASN A 296 -14.48 -3.27 -1.30
C ASN A 296 -13.09 -2.65 -1.28
N ILE A 297 -13.02 -1.34 -1.07
CA ILE A 297 -11.78 -0.57 -0.99
C ILE A 297 -11.83 0.20 0.33
N ILE A 298 -10.90 -0.07 1.23
CA ILE A 298 -10.79 0.57 2.55
C ILE A 298 -9.39 1.15 2.65
N ASN A 299 -9.33 2.48 2.80
CA ASN A 299 -8.06 3.19 2.98
C ASN A 299 -6.98 2.77 1.96
N ALA A 300 -7.39 2.62 0.70
CA ALA A 300 -6.60 2.09 -0.40
C ALA A 300 -6.90 2.85 -1.70
N TYR A 301 -6.02 2.75 -2.68
CA TYR A 301 -6.13 3.52 -3.91
C TYR A 301 -6.84 2.75 -5.03
N SER A 302 -7.95 3.31 -5.52
CA SER A 302 -8.49 3.00 -6.84
C SER A 302 -7.92 3.96 -7.89
N LYS A 303 -8.10 3.64 -9.18
CA LYS A 303 -7.79 4.53 -10.31
C LYS A 303 -8.45 5.91 -10.17
N ALA A 304 -9.66 5.99 -9.63
CA ALA A 304 -10.34 7.26 -9.40
C ALA A 304 -9.65 8.12 -8.33
N LEU A 305 -8.97 7.48 -7.38
CA LEU A 305 -8.22 8.13 -6.32
C LEU A 305 -6.77 8.37 -6.73
N ALA A 306 -6.39 8.25 -8.00
CA ALA A 306 -5.00 8.35 -8.43
C ALA A 306 -4.35 9.74 -8.22
N GLY A 307 -5.10 10.77 -7.86
CA GLY A 307 -4.57 12.10 -7.50
C GLY A 307 -4.65 12.45 -6.01
N VAL A 308 -5.20 11.58 -5.18
CA VAL A 308 -5.51 11.86 -3.77
C VAL A 308 -4.32 11.52 -2.89
N ASP A 309 -4.11 12.25 -1.81
CA ASP A 309 -3.02 12.01 -0.87
C ASP A 309 -3.51 11.51 0.49
N GLY A 310 -2.61 10.94 1.31
CA GLY A 310 -2.84 10.62 2.72
C GLY A 310 -3.59 9.31 2.99
N ILE A 311 -3.79 8.48 1.97
CA ILE A 311 -4.44 7.17 2.11
C ILE A 311 -3.40 6.11 2.41
N GLY A 312 -3.70 5.22 3.36
CA GLY A 312 -2.82 4.14 3.80
C GLY A 312 -2.56 4.17 5.31
N GLY A 313 -1.67 3.29 5.76
CA GLY A 313 -1.15 3.30 7.11
C GLY A 313 0.18 4.04 7.19
N SER A 314 0.45 4.68 8.34
CA SER A 314 1.73 5.32 8.61
C SER A 314 2.13 5.23 10.09
N VAL A 315 3.43 5.30 10.34
CA VAL A 315 4.03 5.38 11.68
C VAL A 315 5.19 6.37 11.66
N LEU A 316 5.44 6.95 12.85
CA LEU A 316 6.67 7.69 13.13
C LEU A 316 7.90 6.79 12.98
N SER A 317 9.09 7.39 13.12
CA SER A 317 10.34 6.63 13.10
C SER A 317 10.34 5.48 14.10
N GLY A 318 10.67 4.29 13.61
CA GLY A 318 10.68 3.08 14.42
C GLY A 318 10.55 1.81 13.58
N PRO A 319 10.51 0.65 14.25
CA PRO A 319 10.28 -0.62 13.58
C PRO A 319 8.88 -0.70 12.98
N VAL A 320 8.77 -1.39 11.85
CA VAL A 320 7.50 -1.66 11.17
C VAL A 320 7.25 -3.16 11.18
N ARG A 321 6.01 -3.55 11.51
CA ARG A 321 5.53 -4.94 11.48
C ARG A 321 4.19 -4.95 10.78
N LEU A 322 4.16 -5.44 9.53
CA LEU A 322 2.94 -5.52 8.75
C LEU A 322 2.48 -6.96 8.59
N ASP A 323 1.18 -7.15 8.69
CA ASP A 323 0.50 -8.40 8.38
C ASP A 323 -0.24 -8.24 7.05
N VAL A 324 0.08 -9.11 6.10
CA VAL A 324 -0.39 -9.01 4.71
C VAL A 324 -1.12 -10.28 4.32
N GLU A 325 -2.38 -10.10 3.93
CA GLU A 325 -3.21 -11.15 3.35
C GLU A 325 -3.34 -10.90 1.84
N ILE A 326 -2.81 -11.82 1.04
CA ILE A 326 -2.99 -11.81 -0.42
C ILE A 326 -4.22 -12.64 -0.83
N ASP A 327 -4.82 -12.28 -1.96
CA ASP A 327 -6.12 -12.77 -2.45
C ASP A 327 -7.27 -12.53 -1.47
N PHE A 328 -7.18 -11.41 -0.76
CA PHE A 328 -8.18 -10.99 0.19
C PHE A 328 -9.57 -10.77 -0.48
N GLN A 329 -10.64 -11.33 0.07
CA GLN A 329 -11.97 -11.33 -0.57
C GLN A 329 -13.02 -10.41 0.08
N GLN A 330 -12.83 -9.92 1.32
CA GLN A 330 -13.92 -9.29 2.11
C GLN A 330 -13.77 -7.79 2.31
#